data_AF-A0A364XTM5-F1
#
_entry.id   AF-A0A364XTM5-F1
#
_cell.length_a   1.000
_cell.length_b   1.000
_cell.length_c   1.000
_cell.angle_alpha   90.00
_cell.angle_beta   90.00
_cell.angle_gamma   90.00
#
_symmetry.space_group_name_H-M   'P 1'
#
loop_
_entity.id
_entity.type
_entity.pdbx_description
1 polymer ?
#
loop_
_entity_poly.entity_id
_entity_poly.type
_entity_poly.pdbx_seq_one_letter_code
_entity_poly.pdbx_strand_id
1 'polypeptide(L)'
;MDLTWLTISFYACLLTIIGYYLPNMQDKSHARAIAWVIAVSTVLFSTAVTWHYGALARMLVIVFLQLLSMKIIVSVESYSGNNKLTITQWCAFSLGWFGMRPTLFEKFPSRSLPFVDLFIKGLSRIAIGYILLYASFFLEQKLRIAFFLPQLLLLVGVSFMLHFGVLNISTAGWRNLGVDVSELFRSPYKPRSLKEFWGRRWNLAFSEMTALIAYKPLKDKVGVTYAVTISFLFSGLLHEIAISLPVNAGYGLPMIYFIIHAVAMQLESKSAIVQKIVNHRIFAHAWVMTILIIPMPLLFHTAFMERVMIPLRDIMLGPLI
;
A
#
# COMPACT_ATOMS: atom_id res chain seq x y z
N MET A 1 18.32 -11.01 -22.62
CA MET A 1 17.62 -10.34 -21.52
C MET A 1 18.26 -8.97 -21.37
N ASP A 2 17.48 -7.89 -21.37
CA ASP A 2 17.97 -6.51 -21.19
C ASP A 2 18.86 -6.44 -19.92
N LEU A 3 20.04 -5.84 -20.03
CA LEU A 3 21.00 -5.72 -18.92
C LEU A 3 20.35 -5.06 -17.70
N THR A 4 19.40 -4.14 -17.93
CA THR A 4 18.64 -3.48 -16.87
C THR A 4 17.82 -4.46 -16.03
N TRP A 5 17.09 -5.39 -16.66
CA TRP A 5 16.27 -6.37 -15.94
C TRP A 5 17.12 -7.35 -15.14
N LEU A 6 18.30 -7.70 -15.66
CA LEU A 6 19.33 -8.44 -14.90
C LEU A 6 19.77 -7.66 -13.65
N THR A 7 20.09 -6.38 -13.80
CA THR A 7 20.52 -5.51 -12.69
C THR A 7 19.43 -5.34 -11.63
N ILE A 8 18.17 -5.13 -12.04
CA ILE A 8 17.02 -5.04 -11.12
C ILE A 8 16.82 -6.36 -10.37
N SER A 9 16.89 -7.49 -11.07
CA SER A 9 16.72 -8.82 -10.47
C SER A 9 17.84 -9.13 -9.48
N PHE A 10 19.08 -8.83 -9.85
CA PHE A 10 20.23 -8.96 -8.95
C PHE A 10 20.08 -8.12 -7.69
N TYR A 11 19.66 -6.87 -7.81
CA TYR A 11 19.42 -6.00 -6.66
C TYR A 11 18.27 -6.52 -5.76
N ALA A 12 17.18 -7.04 -6.34
CA ALA A 12 16.12 -7.68 -5.58
C ALA A 12 16.62 -8.90 -4.80
N CYS A 13 17.42 -9.77 -5.43
CA CYS A 13 18.07 -10.89 -4.76
C CYS A 13 18.97 -10.42 -3.61
N LEU A 14 19.75 -9.35 -3.82
CA LEU A 14 20.59 -8.77 -2.78
C LEU A 14 19.76 -8.27 -1.59
N LEU A 15 18.66 -7.55 -1.84
CA LEU A 15 17.72 -7.11 -0.79
C LEU A 15 17.16 -8.31 0.00
N THR A 16 16.76 -9.38 -0.70
CA THR A 16 16.26 -10.60 -0.05
C THR A 16 17.34 -11.25 0.81
N ILE A 17 18.59 -11.37 0.33
CA ILE A 17 19.69 -11.95 1.11
C ILE A 17 20.00 -11.10 2.34
N ILE A 18 20.16 -9.79 2.17
CA ILE A 18 20.43 -8.87 3.28
C ILE A 18 19.29 -8.92 4.31
N GLY A 19 18.03 -8.90 3.85
CA GLY A 19 16.86 -8.97 4.72
C GLY A 19 16.75 -10.25 5.56
N TYR A 20 17.35 -11.35 5.11
CA TYR A 20 17.43 -12.59 5.88
C TYR A 20 18.44 -12.51 7.03
N TYR A 21 19.62 -11.94 6.77
CA TYR A 21 20.73 -11.91 7.72
C TYR A 21 20.70 -10.71 8.67
N LEU A 22 20.24 -9.54 8.21
CA LEU A 22 20.28 -8.30 8.99
C LEU A 22 19.56 -8.37 10.35
N PRO A 23 18.39 -9.06 10.49
CA PRO A 23 17.73 -9.18 11.78
C PRO A 23 18.53 -9.97 12.85
N ASN A 24 19.53 -10.77 12.45
CA ASN A 24 20.39 -11.52 13.38
C ASN A 24 21.47 -10.65 14.05
N MET A 25 21.65 -9.40 13.63
CA MET A 25 22.58 -8.49 14.29
C MET A 25 22.13 -8.22 15.73
N GLN A 26 23.04 -8.41 16.69
CA GLN A 26 22.78 -8.19 18.12
C GLN A 26 22.49 -6.71 18.42
N ASP A 27 23.19 -5.80 17.75
CA ASP A 27 22.92 -4.38 17.87
C ASP A 27 21.75 -3.94 16.98
N LYS A 28 20.57 -3.84 17.60
CA LYS A 28 19.33 -3.41 16.95
C LYS A 28 19.43 -2.01 16.33
N SER A 29 20.12 -1.08 16.99
CA SER A 29 20.20 0.32 16.54
C SER A 29 21.01 0.43 15.25
N HIS A 30 22.14 -0.27 15.19
CA HIS A 30 22.94 -0.36 13.97
C HIS A 30 22.22 -1.10 12.85
N ALA A 31 21.58 -2.23 13.14
CA ALA A 31 20.78 -2.97 12.15
C ALA A 31 19.65 -2.12 11.56
N ARG A 32 18.96 -1.33 12.41
CA ARG A 32 17.94 -0.37 11.99
C ARG A 32 18.52 0.70 11.08
N ALA A 33 19.66 1.29 11.45
CA ALA A 33 20.31 2.33 10.63
C ALA A 33 20.65 1.78 9.23
N ILE A 34 21.24 0.59 9.16
CA ILE A 34 21.55 -0.10 7.89
C ILE A 34 20.27 -0.33 7.07
N ALA A 35 19.20 -0.83 7.69
CA ALA A 35 17.92 -1.08 7.00
C ALA A 35 17.33 0.19 6.39
N TRP A 36 17.41 1.33 7.08
CA TRP A 36 16.95 2.62 6.55
C TRP A 36 17.84 3.16 5.44
N VAL A 37 19.17 3.02 5.56
CA VAL A 37 20.10 3.38 4.48
C VAL A 37 19.79 2.58 3.22
N ILE A 38 19.53 1.28 3.35
CA ILE A 38 19.11 0.42 2.24
C ILE A 38 17.79 0.90 1.64
N ALA A 39 16.78 1.22 2.46
CA ALA A 39 15.50 1.71 1.98
C ALA A 39 15.61 3.02 1.19
N VAL A 40 16.42 3.98 1.67
CA VAL A 40 16.66 5.24 0.95
C VAL A 40 17.46 5.00 -0.34
N SER A 41 18.52 4.19 -0.26
CA SER A 41 19.35 3.85 -1.42
C SER A 41 18.55 3.11 -2.50
N THR A 42 17.56 2.31 -2.10
CA THR A 42 16.66 1.59 -3.01
C THR A 42 15.81 2.54 -3.85
N VAL A 43 15.34 3.65 -3.29
CA VAL A 43 14.61 4.69 -4.05
C VAL A 43 15.52 5.28 -5.12
N LEU A 44 16.74 5.66 -4.76
CA LEU A 44 17.71 6.25 -5.68
C LEU A 44 18.09 5.28 -6.81
N PHE A 45 18.44 4.05 -6.44
CA PHE A 45 18.80 2.99 -7.38
C PHE A 45 17.66 2.69 -8.35
N SER A 46 16.45 2.43 -7.83
CA SER A 46 15.29 2.05 -8.65
C SER A 46 14.89 3.18 -9.60
N THR A 47 14.97 4.44 -9.17
CA THR A 47 14.70 5.60 -10.03
C THR A 47 15.74 5.75 -11.12
N ALA A 48 17.03 5.65 -10.78
CA ALA A 48 18.12 5.80 -11.73
C ALA A 48 18.09 4.71 -12.81
N VAL A 49 17.94 3.44 -12.42
CA VAL A 49 17.95 2.31 -13.35
C VAL A 49 16.72 2.28 -14.26
N THR A 50 15.61 2.90 -13.84
CA THR A 50 14.36 2.92 -14.61
C THR A 50 14.04 4.25 -15.29
N TRP A 51 14.98 5.20 -15.30
CA TRP A 51 14.76 6.54 -15.84
C TRP A 51 14.35 6.57 -17.33
N HIS A 52 14.78 5.57 -18.10
CA HIS A 52 14.47 5.48 -19.54
C HIS A 52 13.15 4.75 -19.84
N TYR A 53 12.55 4.06 -18.87
CA TYR A 53 11.29 3.34 -19.08
C TYR A 53 10.07 4.25 -18.91
N GLY A 54 8.93 3.81 -19.47
CA GLY A 54 7.63 4.46 -19.24
C GLY A 54 7.24 4.45 -17.75
N ALA A 55 6.43 5.43 -17.35
CA ALA A 55 6.12 5.69 -15.94
C ALA A 55 5.47 4.51 -15.22
N LEU A 56 4.60 3.74 -15.89
CA LEU A 56 3.99 2.53 -15.30
C LEU A 56 5.05 1.47 -14.95
N ALA A 57 5.95 1.14 -15.88
CA ALA A 57 7.01 0.16 -15.64
C ALA A 57 7.98 0.62 -14.54
N ARG A 58 8.36 1.91 -14.58
CA ARG A 58 9.15 2.56 -13.53
C ARG A 58 8.47 2.47 -12.16
N MET A 59 7.18 2.77 -12.07
CA MET A 59 6.41 2.66 -10.83
C MET A 59 6.44 1.24 -10.28
N LEU A 60 6.20 0.23 -11.12
CA LEU A 60 6.16 -1.16 -10.68
C LEU A 60 7.51 -1.59 -10.07
N VAL A 61 8.63 -1.20 -10.68
CA VAL A 61 9.97 -1.49 -10.15
C VAL A 61 10.22 -0.75 -8.84
N ILE A 62 9.94 0.56 -8.78
CA ILE A 62 10.10 1.36 -7.56
C ILE A 62 9.27 0.76 -6.41
N VAL A 63 7.98 0.52 -6.62
CA VAL A 63 7.09 -0.03 -5.60
C VAL A 63 7.51 -1.43 -5.15
N PHE A 64 7.89 -2.31 -6.09
CA PHE A 64 8.33 -3.66 -5.76
C PHE A 64 9.61 -3.66 -4.92
N LEU A 65 10.66 -2.96 -5.37
CA LEU A 65 11.92 -2.89 -4.64
C LEU A 65 11.75 -2.15 -3.30
N GLN A 66 10.93 -1.10 -3.27
CA GLN A 66 10.63 -0.39 -2.03
C GLN A 66 9.89 -1.28 -1.03
N LEU A 67 8.92 -2.08 -1.47
CA LEU A 67 8.24 -3.05 -0.62
C LEU A 67 9.24 -4.06 -0.03
N LEU A 68 10.14 -4.60 -0.84
CA LEU A 68 11.21 -5.50 -0.35
C LEU A 68 12.11 -4.82 0.68
N SER A 69 12.55 -3.59 0.43
CA SER A 69 13.37 -2.84 1.39
C SER A 69 12.63 -2.57 2.71
N MET A 70 11.33 -2.27 2.66
CA MET A 70 10.50 -2.09 3.85
C MET A 70 10.33 -3.40 4.63
N LYS A 71 10.34 -4.55 3.94
CA LYS A 71 10.33 -5.86 4.61
C LYS A 71 11.57 -6.11 5.44
N ILE A 72 12.73 -5.59 5.01
CA ILE A 72 13.96 -5.63 5.81
C ILE A 72 13.76 -4.88 7.13
N ILE A 73 13.22 -3.66 7.07
CA ILE A 73 12.98 -2.82 8.26
C ILE A 73 12.04 -3.54 9.24
N VAL A 74 10.88 -4.03 8.78
CA VAL A 74 9.94 -4.71 9.69
C VAL A 74 10.48 -6.01 10.27
N SER A 75 11.34 -6.72 9.54
CA SER A 75 12.05 -7.90 10.08
C SER A 75 13.05 -7.54 11.17
N VAL A 76 13.87 -6.50 10.97
CA VAL A 76 14.80 -6.00 12.01
C VAL A 76 14.04 -5.57 13.27
N GLU A 77 12.90 -4.90 13.10
CA GLU A 77 12.07 -4.48 14.23
C GLU A 77 11.39 -5.65 14.95
N SER A 78 11.07 -6.72 14.22
CA SER A 78 10.35 -7.89 14.77
C SER A 78 11.27 -8.92 15.43
N TYR A 79 12.51 -9.08 14.97
CA TYR A 79 13.39 -10.20 15.34
C TYR A 79 14.74 -9.80 15.91
N SER A 80 14.84 -8.62 16.51
CA SER A 80 16.10 -8.01 16.94
C SER A 80 17.07 -8.96 17.67
N GLY A 81 18.07 -9.48 16.95
CA GLY A 81 19.13 -10.37 17.45
C GLY A 81 18.83 -11.87 17.35
N ASN A 82 17.64 -12.28 16.87
CA ASN A 82 17.23 -13.67 16.73
C ASN A 82 16.16 -13.84 15.63
N ASN A 83 16.60 -13.98 14.37
CA ASN A 83 15.68 -14.30 13.27
C ASN A 83 15.10 -15.71 13.44
N LYS A 84 13.79 -15.78 13.61
CA LYS A 84 13.07 -17.06 13.77
C LYS A 84 12.69 -17.71 12.44
N LEU A 85 12.82 -17.00 11.32
CA LEU A 85 12.43 -17.53 10.01
C LEU A 85 13.56 -18.35 9.41
N THR A 86 13.21 -19.50 8.82
CA THR A 86 14.09 -20.18 7.87
C THR A 86 14.19 -19.39 6.57
N ILE A 87 15.18 -19.66 5.72
CA ILE A 87 15.30 -19.00 4.41
C ILE A 87 14.05 -19.17 3.56
N THR A 88 13.42 -20.36 3.60
CA THR A 88 12.18 -20.65 2.88
C THR A 88 11.01 -19.80 3.39
N GLN A 89 10.85 -19.71 4.72
CA GLN A 89 9.82 -18.88 5.34
C GLN A 89 10.03 -17.39 5.06
N TRP A 90 11.29 -16.95 5.07
CA TRP A 90 11.67 -15.59 4.70
C TRP A 90 11.35 -15.29 3.23
N CYS A 91 11.69 -16.17 2.28
CA CYS A 91 11.34 -15.98 0.87
C CYS A 91 9.82 -15.97 0.67
N ALA A 92 9.08 -16.87 1.34
CA ALA A 92 7.62 -16.89 1.31
C ALA A 92 7.01 -15.58 1.82
N PHE A 93 7.49 -15.05 2.94
CA PHE A 93 7.07 -13.76 3.47
C PHE A 93 7.49 -12.60 2.55
N SER A 94 8.73 -12.60 2.08
CA SER A 94 9.34 -11.43 1.46
C SER A 94 8.91 -11.21 0.01
N LEU A 95 8.82 -12.28 -0.76
CA LEU A 95 8.49 -12.23 -2.18
C LEU A 95 7.03 -12.60 -2.43
N GLY A 96 6.44 -13.43 -1.57
CA GLY A 96 5.15 -14.06 -1.82
C GLY A 96 3.94 -13.36 -1.18
N TRP A 97 4.15 -12.51 -0.18
CA TRP A 97 3.07 -11.90 0.59
C TRP A 97 3.17 -10.38 0.67
N PHE A 98 2.05 -9.67 0.52
CA PHE A 98 2.01 -8.21 0.59
C PHE A 98 1.99 -7.64 2.02
N GLY A 99 1.63 -8.44 3.02
CA GLY A 99 1.59 -7.98 4.41
C GLY A 99 2.98 -7.79 5.03
N MET A 100 3.01 -7.07 6.14
CA MET A 100 4.25 -6.57 6.77
C MET A 100 4.54 -7.24 8.13
N ARG A 101 3.92 -8.38 8.40
CA ARG A 101 4.10 -9.16 9.64
C ARG A 101 4.83 -10.48 9.36
N PRO A 102 6.17 -10.51 9.55
CA PRO A 102 6.95 -11.72 9.28
C PRO A 102 6.61 -12.87 10.25
N THR A 103 6.15 -12.55 11.46
CA THR A 103 5.78 -13.53 12.49
C THR A 103 4.69 -14.51 12.08
N LEU A 104 3.86 -14.16 11.09
CA LEU A 104 2.83 -15.06 10.56
C LEU A 104 3.43 -16.27 9.83
N PHE A 105 4.67 -16.17 9.35
CA PHE A 105 5.35 -17.19 8.56
C PHE A 105 6.24 -18.12 9.39
N GLU A 106 6.37 -17.91 10.71
CA GLU A 106 7.20 -18.76 11.59
C GLU A 106 6.76 -20.23 11.59
N LYS A 107 5.46 -20.47 11.36
CA LYS A 107 4.87 -21.81 11.30
C LYS A 107 4.62 -22.30 9.87
N PHE A 108 5.00 -21.54 8.85
CA PHE A 108 4.79 -21.93 7.46
C PHE A 108 5.80 -23.03 7.04
N PRO A 109 5.36 -24.06 6.28
CA PRO A 109 3.98 -24.40 5.95
C PRO A 109 3.26 -25.11 7.12
N SER A 110 1.93 -24.96 7.20
CA SER A 110 1.09 -25.59 8.24
C SER A 110 -0.20 -26.13 7.64
N ARG A 111 -1.08 -26.69 8.49
CA ARG A 111 -2.40 -27.19 8.08
C ARG A 111 -3.23 -26.06 7.47
N SER A 112 -3.90 -26.36 6.36
CA SER A 112 -4.82 -25.46 5.66
C SER A 112 -5.87 -24.84 6.60
N LEU A 113 -6.10 -23.55 6.44
CA LEU A 113 -7.09 -22.74 7.15
C LEU A 113 -8.25 -22.38 6.21
N PRO A 114 -9.45 -22.02 6.71
CA PRO A 114 -10.59 -21.65 5.85
C PRO A 114 -10.23 -20.53 4.86
N PHE A 115 -10.38 -20.79 3.55
CA PHE A 115 -9.93 -19.89 2.48
C PHE A 115 -10.92 -19.71 1.33
N VAL A 116 -11.91 -20.60 1.16
CA VAL A 116 -12.79 -20.63 -0.02
C VAL A 116 -13.56 -19.31 -0.20
N ASP A 117 -14.11 -18.75 0.89
CA ASP A 117 -14.84 -17.48 0.84
C ASP A 117 -13.97 -16.32 0.34
N LEU A 118 -12.68 -16.31 0.68
CA LEU A 118 -11.74 -15.29 0.23
C LEU A 118 -11.43 -15.43 -1.25
N PHE A 119 -11.31 -16.68 -1.73
CA PHE A 119 -11.11 -16.96 -3.14
C PHE A 119 -12.32 -16.53 -3.99
N ILE A 120 -13.53 -16.94 -3.60
CA ILE A 120 -14.78 -16.56 -4.27
C ILE A 120 -14.96 -15.03 -4.23
N LYS A 121 -14.75 -14.42 -3.06
CA LYS A 121 -14.77 -12.96 -2.92
C LYS A 121 -13.77 -12.33 -3.88
N GLY A 122 -12.53 -12.81 -3.94
CA GLY A 122 -11.50 -12.31 -4.85
C GLY A 122 -11.94 -12.34 -6.33
N LEU A 123 -12.41 -13.48 -6.82
CA LEU A 123 -12.93 -13.62 -8.18
C LEU A 123 -14.10 -12.66 -8.47
N SER A 124 -15.06 -12.55 -7.55
CA SER A 124 -16.20 -11.64 -7.72
C SER A 124 -15.76 -10.17 -7.83
N ARG A 125 -14.72 -9.75 -7.10
CA ARG A 125 -14.20 -8.38 -7.13
C ARG A 125 -13.41 -8.09 -8.38
N ILE A 126 -12.69 -9.08 -8.92
CA ILE A 126 -12.05 -8.95 -10.24
C ILE A 126 -13.10 -8.72 -11.32
N ALA A 127 -14.18 -9.51 -11.34
CA ALA A 127 -15.26 -9.36 -12.31
C ALA A 127 -15.93 -7.97 -12.23
N ILE A 128 -16.26 -7.50 -11.02
CA ILE A 128 -16.82 -6.16 -10.81
C ILE A 128 -15.83 -5.08 -11.25
N GLY A 129 -14.56 -5.22 -10.88
CA GLY A 129 -13.51 -4.28 -11.26
C GLY A 129 -13.38 -4.16 -12.76
N TYR A 130 -13.40 -5.28 -13.48
CA TYR A 130 -13.36 -5.32 -14.94
C TYR A 130 -14.53 -4.55 -15.58
N ILE A 131 -15.76 -4.74 -15.08
CA ILE A 131 -16.95 -3.99 -15.54
C ILE A 131 -16.78 -2.49 -15.32
N LEU A 132 -16.24 -2.08 -14.16
CA LEU A 132 -15.99 -0.67 -13.85
C LEU A 132 -14.90 -0.05 -14.74
N LEU A 133 -13.86 -0.80 -15.08
CA LEU A 133 -12.83 -0.36 -16.03
C LEU A 133 -13.39 -0.18 -17.43
N TYR A 134 -14.22 -1.11 -17.90
CA TYR A 134 -14.89 -0.98 -19.18
C TYR A 134 -15.83 0.24 -19.21
N ALA A 135 -16.61 0.44 -18.14
CA ALA A 135 -17.45 1.62 -18.00
C ALA A 135 -16.65 2.93 -17.99
N SER A 136 -15.50 2.96 -17.29
CA SER A 136 -14.56 4.08 -17.31
C SER A 136 -14.11 4.41 -18.74
N PHE A 137 -13.63 3.41 -19.47
CA PHE A 137 -13.19 3.59 -20.86
C PHE A 137 -14.31 4.12 -21.75
N PHE A 138 -15.50 3.50 -21.70
CA PHE A 138 -16.63 3.88 -22.52
C PHE A 138 -17.12 5.32 -22.26
N LEU A 139 -17.17 5.72 -20.98
CA LEU A 139 -17.58 7.08 -20.62
C LEU A 139 -16.52 8.12 -21.00
N GLU A 140 -15.22 7.80 -20.89
CA GLU A 140 -14.16 8.70 -21.33
C GLU A 140 -14.25 8.98 -22.84
N GLN A 141 -14.56 7.97 -23.66
CA GLN A 141 -14.73 8.13 -25.10
C GLN A 141 -15.97 8.97 -25.46
N LYS A 142 -17.09 8.79 -24.75
CA LYS A 142 -18.37 9.43 -25.08
C LYS A 142 -18.60 10.79 -24.44
N LEU A 143 -18.14 10.98 -23.20
CA LEU A 143 -18.44 12.16 -22.38
C LEU A 143 -17.17 12.96 -22.15
N ARG A 144 -16.73 13.70 -23.17
CA ARG A 144 -15.56 14.60 -23.11
C ARG A 144 -15.63 15.70 -22.03
N ILE A 145 -16.77 15.86 -21.37
CA ILE A 145 -17.06 16.98 -20.44
C ILE A 145 -16.98 16.53 -18.96
N ALA A 146 -17.15 15.24 -18.66
CA ALA A 146 -17.27 14.74 -17.28
C ALA A 146 -15.97 14.10 -16.76
N PHE A 147 -14.85 14.83 -16.72
CA PHE A 147 -13.52 14.27 -16.42
C PHE A 147 -13.43 13.45 -15.11
N PHE A 148 -14.17 13.84 -14.06
CA PHE A 148 -14.04 13.20 -12.75
C PHE A 148 -14.66 11.80 -12.67
N LEU A 149 -15.79 11.54 -13.34
CA LEU A 149 -16.52 10.28 -13.19
C LEU A 149 -15.78 9.08 -13.84
N PRO A 150 -15.29 9.13 -15.09
CA PRO A 150 -14.48 8.07 -15.69
C PRO A 150 -13.22 7.77 -14.88
N GLN A 151 -12.56 8.80 -14.34
CA GLN A 151 -11.38 8.66 -13.50
C GLN A 151 -11.70 7.97 -12.17
N LEU A 152 -12.81 8.34 -11.52
CA LEU A 152 -13.28 7.68 -10.31
C LEU A 152 -13.60 6.20 -10.56
N LEU A 153 -14.31 5.89 -11.65
CA LEU A 153 -14.59 4.51 -12.05
C LEU A 153 -13.31 3.72 -12.34
N LEU A 154 -12.31 4.34 -12.95
CA LEU A 154 -11.00 3.75 -13.18
C LEU A 154 -10.35 3.37 -11.84
N LEU A 155 -10.18 4.35 -10.94
CA LEU A 155 -9.52 4.16 -9.64
C LEU A 155 -10.21 3.08 -8.79
N VAL A 156 -11.55 3.11 -8.77
CA VAL A 156 -12.37 2.09 -8.08
C VAL A 156 -12.22 0.74 -8.76
N GLY A 157 -12.31 0.66 -10.10
CA GLY A 157 -12.16 -0.57 -10.87
C GLY A 157 -10.81 -1.26 -10.66
N VAL A 158 -9.71 -0.50 -10.75
CA VAL A 158 -8.36 -1.02 -10.47
C VAL A 158 -8.26 -1.48 -9.01
N SER A 159 -8.82 -0.74 -8.06
CA SER A 159 -8.84 -1.15 -6.65
C SER A 159 -9.64 -2.45 -6.42
N PHE A 160 -10.76 -2.62 -7.12
CA PHE A 160 -11.54 -3.86 -7.07
C PHE A 160 -10.75 -5.06 -7.61
N MET A 161 -10.04 -4.89 -8.72
CA MET A 161 -9.19 -5.95 -9.27
C MET A 161 -8.00 -6.26 -8.39
N LEU A 162 -7.21 -5.25 -8.01
CA LEU A 162 -5.96 -5.46 -7.29
C LEU A 162 -6.17 -5.65 -5.78
N HIS A 163 -6.73 -4.66 -5.10
CA HIS A 163 -6.83 -4.63 -3.64
C HIS A 163 -7.87 -5.62 -3.07
N PHE A 164 -9.02 -5.76 -3.73
CA PHE A 164 -10.10 -6.62 -3.24
C PHE A 164 -10.19 -7.97 -3.97
N GLY A 165 -9.54 -8.07 -5.13
CA GLY A 165 -9.51 -9.25 -5.98
C GLY A 165 -8.24 -10.08 -5.76
N VAL A 166 -7.15 -9.67 -6.41
CA VAL A 166 -5.85 -10.34 -6.40
C VAL A 166 -5.33 -10.56 -4.98
N LEU A 167 -5.37 -9.53 -4.11
CA LEU A 167 -4.89 -9.70 -2.74
C LEU A 167 -5.76 -10.66 -1.90
N ASN A 168 -7.06 -10.78 -2.19
CA ASN A 168 -7.91 -11.78 -1.52
C ASN A 168 -7.65 -13.20 -2.03
N ILE A 169 -7.38 -13.37 -3.33
CA ILE A 169 -6.91 -14.65 -3.88
C ILE A 169 -5.56 -15.02 -3.27
N SER A 170 -4.62 -14.08 -3.17
CA SER A 170 -3.33 -14.29 -2.50
C SER A 170 -3.53 -14.69 -1.02
N THR A 171 -4.41 -13.99 -0.30
CA THR A 171 -4.77 -14.33 1.09
C THR A 171 -5.31 -15.76 1.17
N ALA A 172 -6.19 -16.15 0.24
CA ALA A 172 -6.73 -17.50 0.19
C ALA A 172 -5.64 -18.55 -0.05
N GLY A 173 -4.71 -18.29 -0.98
CA GLY A 173 -3.56 -19.16 -1.26
C GLY A 173 -2.68 -19.39 -0.03
N TRP A 174 -2.32 -18.31 0.69
CA TRP A 174 -1.51 -18.41 1.91
C TRP A 174 -2.24 -19.12 3.05
N ARG A 175 -3.55 -18.90 3.21
CA ARG A 175 -4.37 -19.63 4.19
C ARG A 175 -4.48 -21.11 3.85
N ASN A 176 -4.55 -21.46 2.56
CA ASN A 176 -4.51 -22.86 2.13
C ASN A 176 -3.17 -23.53 2.48
N LEU A 177 -2.08 -22.79 2.48
CA LEU A 177 -0.75 -23.25 2.93
C LEU A 177 -0.53 -23.14 4.45
N GLY A 178 -1.59 -22.83 5.20
CA GLY A 178 -1.59 -22.79 6.67
C GLY A 178 -1.01 -21.54 7.31
N VAL A 179 -0.84 -20.45 6.54
CA VAL A 179 -0.42 -19.14 7.09
C VAL A 179 -1.66 -18.37 7.53
N ASP A 180 -1.70 -17.94 8.80
CA ASP A 180 -2.86 -17.21 9.35
C ASP A 180 -2.86 -15.72 8.96
N VAL A 181 -2.84 -15.49 7.64
CA VAL A 181 -3.06 -14.17 7.06
C VAL A 181 -4.55 -13.84 6.97
N SER A 182 -4.85 -12.56 6.81
CA SER A 182 -6.21 -12.05 6.72
C SER A 182 -6.30 -10.98 5.63
N GLU A 183 -7.52 -10.62 5.24
CA GLU A 183 -7.74 -9.58 4.24
C GLU A 183 -7.01 -8.28 4.62
N LEU A 184 -6.23 -7.75 3.69
CA LEU A 184 -5.52 -6.48 3.84
C LEU A 184 -6.45 -5.26 3.70
N PHE A 185 -7.64 -5.44 3.12
CA PHE A 185 -8.67 -4.42 2.96
C PHE A 185 -10.03 -4.96 3.41
N ARG A 186 -10.55 -4.44 4.53
CA ARG A 186 -11.71 -4.99 5.24
C ARG A 186 -12.93 -4.08 5.18
N SER A 187 -13.78 -4.31 4.18
CA SER A 187 -15.02 -3.53 3.95
C SER A 187 -14.76 -2.01 4.07
N PRO A 188 -13.89 -1.43 3.23
CA PRO A 188 -13.45 -0.02 3.34
C PRO A 188 -14.57 1.00 3.11
N TYR A 189 -15.73 0.55 2.63
CA TYR A 189 -16.95 1.34 2.44
C TYR A 189 -17.85 1.39 3.69
N LYS A 190 -17.45 0.79 4.83
CA LYS A 190 -18.24 0.83 6.08
C LYS A 190 -17.76 1.78 7.21
N PRO A 191 -16.62 2.49 7.14
CA PRO A 191 -16.12 3.24 8.29
C PRO A 191 -17.09 4.35 8.72
N ARG A 192 -17.05 4.69 10.01
CA ARG A 192 -17.73 5.86 10.60
C ARG A 192 -16.77 6.88 11.23
N SER A 193 -15.47 6.61 11.14
CA SER A 193 -14.42 7.57 11.47
C SER A 193 -13.20 7.33 10.58
N LEU A 194 -12.39 8.35 10.38
CA LEU A 194 -11.11 8.24 9.67
C LEU A 194 -10.16 7.30 10.41
N LYS A 195 -10.20 7.31 11.76
CA LYS A 195 -9.45 6.36 12.59
C LYS A 195 -9.80 4.90 12.28
N GLU A 196 -11.08 4.59 12.11
CA GLU A 196 -11.53 3.26 11.74
C GLU A 196 -11.11 2.89 10.31
N PHE A 197 -11.25 3.82 9.36
CA PHE A 197 -10.86 3.59 7.98
C PHE A 197 -9.37 3.24 7.86
N TRP A 198 -8.48 4.14 8.29
CA TRP A 198 -7.04 3.97 8.16
C TRP A 198 -6.47 2.90 9.09
N GLY A 199 -7.01 2.76 10.30
CA GLY A 199 -6.47 1.83 11.30
C GLY A 199 -6.95 0.40 11.18
N ARG A 200 -8.10 0.15 10.53
CA ARG A 200 -8.77 -1.17 10.59
C ARG A 200 -9.35 -1.68 9.27
N ARG A 201 -9.45 -0.85 8.22
CA ARG A 201 -10.18 -1.22 7.00
C ARG A 201 -9.40 -1.02 5.72
N TRP A 202 -8.53 -0.03 5.64
CA TRP A 202 -7.75 0.29 4.45
C TRP A 202 -6.28 -0.05 4.64
N ASN A 203 -5.72 -0.79 3.70
CA ASN A 203 -4.29 -1.11 3.59
C ASN A 203 -3.64 -1.51 4.93
N LEU A 204 -4.11 -2.60 5.53
CA LEU A 204 -3.63 -3.05 6.85
C LEU A 204 -2.14 -3.39 6.86
N ALA A 205 -1.58 -3.84 5.74
CA ALA A 205 -0.13 -4.05 5.60
C ALA A 205 0.65 -2.75 5.91
N PHE A 206 0.20 -1.65 5.34
CA PHE A 206 0.79 -0.33 5.53
C PHE A 206 0.55 0.21 6.94
N SER A 207 -0.67 0.06 7.46
CA SER A 207 -1.03 0.51 8.81
C SER A 207 -0.27 -0.25 9.89
N GLU A 208 -0.07 -1.55 9.74
CA GLU A 208 0.73 -2.38 10.64
C GLU A 208 2.21 -1.98 10.60
N MET A 209 2.78 -1.79 9.40
CA MET A 209 4.15 -1.31 9.23
C MET A 209 4.35 0.05 9.88
N THR A 210 3.52 1.03 9.54
CA THR A 210 3.63 2.40 10.08
C THR A 210 3.42 2.42 11.58
N ALA A 211 2.52 1.57 12.11
CA ALA A 211 2.36 1.40 13.54
C ALA A 211 3.65 0.91 14.21
N LEU A 212 4.37 -0.02 13.58
CA LEU A 212 5.61 -0.59 14.09
C LEU A 212 6.79 0.40 14.01
N ILE A 213 6.98 1.05 12.85
CA ILE A 213 8.22 1.80 12.55
C ILE A 213 8.14 3.29 12.86
N ALA A 214 6.93 3.87 12.91
CA ALA A 214 6.72 5.29 13.16
C ALA A 214 5.91 5.54 14.43
N TYR A 215 4.68 5.02 14.53
CA TYR A 215 3.78 5.38 15.63
C TYR A 215 4.25 4.89 17.00
N LYS A 216 4.46 3.58 17.19
CA LYS A 216 4.82 3.00 18.50
C LYS A 216 6.12 3.60 19.07
N PRO A 217 7.21 3.77 18.30
CA PRO A 217 8.45 4.36 18.81
C PRO A 217 8.31 5.84 19.22
N LEU A 218 7.34 6.56 18.65
CA LEU A 218 7.16 8.00 18.84
C LEU A 218 6.06 8.35 19.84
N LYS A 219 5.03 7.51 20.00
CA LYS A 219 3.86 7.79 20.83
C LYS A 219 4.23 8.22 22.25
N ASP A 220 5.17 7.51 22.87
CA ASP A 220 5.56 7.79 24.26
C ASP A 220 6.57 8.95 24.37
N LYS A 221 7.21 9.35 23.27
CA LYS A 221 8.20 10.43 23.22
C LYS A 221 7.59 11.80 22.89
N VAL A 222 6.67 11.84 21.94
CA VAL A 222 6.07 13.10 21.44
C VAL A 222 4.56 13.16 21.64
N GLY A 223 3.95 12.13 22.23
CA GLY A 223 2.51 12.04 22.45
C GLY A 223 1.73 11.53 21.23
N VAL A 224 0.49 11.10 21.48
CA VAL A 224 -0.38 10.44 20.49
C VAL A 224 -0.64 11.31 19.26
N THR A 225 -0.95 12.60 19.46
CA THR A 225 -1.29 13.52 18.36
C THR A 225 -0.14 13.69 17.38
N TYR A 226 1.07 13.94 17.88
CA TYR A 226 2.24 14.15 17.02
C TYR A 226 2.69 12.83 16.38
N ALA A 227 2.66 11.71 17.11
CA ALA A 227 2.99 10.40 16.53
C ALA A 227 2.05 10.00 15.39
N VAL A 228 0.76 10.30 15.50
CA VAL A 228 -0.20 10.16 14.40
C VAL A 228 0.17 11.05 13.22
N THR A 229 0.42 12.34 13.48
CA THR A 229 0.75 13.30 12.41
C THR A 229 1.99 12.86 11.64
N ILE A 230 3.07 12.48 12.34
CA ILE A 230 4.30 11.96 11.74
C ILE A 230 4.03 10.69 10.93
N SER A 231 3.15 9.81 11.41
CA SER A 231 2.76 8.60 10.67
C SER A 231 2.06 8.92 9.35
N PHE A 232 1.21 9.96 9.32
CA PHE A 232 0.59 10.44 8.09
C PHE A 232 1.59 11.14 7.16
N LEU A 233 2.53 11.93 7.68
CA LEU A 233 3.59 12.54 6.87
C LEU A 233 4.50 11.47 6.24
N PHE A 234 4.87 10.45 7.01
CA PHE A 234 5.59 9.29 6.50
C PHE A 234 4.80 8.57 5.41
N SER A 235 3.48 8.43 5.59
CA SER A 235 2.59 7.92 4.53
C SER A 235 2.61 8.78 3.28
N GLY A 236 2.51 10.09 3.42
CA GLY A 236 2.64 11.04 2.32
C GLY A 236 3.93 10.83 1.54
N LEU A 237 5.07 10.76 2.22
CA LEU A 237 6.37 10.52 1.60
C LEU A 237 6.43 9.21 0.81
N LEU A 238 5.90 8.11 1.35
CA LEU A 238 5.86 6.83 0.61
C LEU A 238 4.95 6.90 -0.62
N HIS A 239 3.89 7.71 -0.59
CA HIS A 239 3.05 7.93 -1.76
C HIS A 239 3.69 8.89 -2.77
N GLU A 240 4.48 9.89 -2.36
CA GLU A 240 5.32 10.67 -3.29
C GLU A 240 6.27 9.75 -4.07
N ILE A 241 6.92 8.80 -3.38
CA ILE A 241 7.81 7.81 -3.99
C ILE A 241 7.05 6.87 -4.95
N ALA A 242 5.84 6.47 -4.60
CA ALA A 242 5.05 5.52 -5.40
C ALA A 242 4.25 6.17 -6.54
N ILE A 243 3.90 7.45 -6.46
CA ILE A 243 2.95 8.11 -7.36
C ILE A 243 3.63 9.24 -8.13
N SER A 244 4.25 10.19 -7.44
CA SER A 244 4.80 11.41 -8.07
C SER A 244 6.17 11.18 -8.69
N LEU A 245 7.03 10.40 -8.03
CA LEU A 245 8.37 10.08 -8.50
C LEU A 245 8.39 9.30 -9.84
N PRO A 246 7.55 8.27 -10.06
CA PRO A 246 7.56 7.53 -11.33
C PRO A 246 7.18 8.38 -12.54
N VAL A 247 6.30 9.36 -12.36
CA VAL A 247 5.86 10.29 -13.42
C VAL A 247 6.64 11.59 -13.46
N ASN A 248 7.52 11.82 -12.48
CA ASN A 248 8.29 13.03 -12.25
C ASN A 248 7.43 14.32 -12.27
N ALA A 249 6.28 14.28 -11.62
CA ALA A 249 5.33 15.39 -11.58
C ALA A 249 4.40 15.26 -10.36
N GLY A 250 3.76 16.36 -9.97
CA GLY A 250 2.77 16.37 -8.88
C GLY A 250 3.35 16.24 -7.48
N TYR A 251 4.65 16.50 -7.31
CA TYR A 251 5.31 16.46 -6.00
C TYR A 251 4.61 17.36 -4.98
N GLY A 252 4.43 16.84 -3.77
CA GLY A 252 3.75 17.51 -2.67
C GLY A 252 2.24 17.31 -2.66
N LEU A 253 1.60 16.90 -3.77
CA LEU A 253 0.16 16.69 -3.81
C LEU A 253 -0.26 15.47 -2.96
N PRO A 254 0.38 14.27 -3.08
CA PRO A 254 0.18 13.19 -2.13
C PRO A 254 0.45 13.61 -0.67
N MET A 255 1.51 14.39 -0.41
CA MET A 255 1.80 14.87 0.95
C MET A 255 0.64 15.71 1.52
N ILE A 256 0.11 16.66 0.74
CA ILE A 256 -1.04 17.48 1.15
C ILE A 256 -2.27 16.60 1.43
N TYR A 257 -2.53 15.57 0.61
CA TYR A 257 -3.63 14.63 0.86
C TYR A 257 -3.54 14.00 2.25
N PHE A 258 -2.36 13.49 2.64
CA PHE A 258 -2.19 12.88 3.96
C PHE A 258 -2.17 13.90 5.11
N ILE A 259 -1.72 15.14 4.88
CA ILE A 259 -1.85 16.24 5.85
C ILE A 259 -3.32 16.54 6.13
N ILE A 260 -4.16 16.65 5.09
CA ILE A 260 -5.61 16.86 5.23
C ILE A 260 -6.21 15.76 6.13
N HIS A 261 -5.82 14.50 5.91
CA HIS A 261 -6.31 13.38 6.72
C HIS A 261 -5.82 13.41 8.16
N ALA A 262 -4.56 13.80 8.39
CA ALA A 262 -4.02 13.97 9.74
C ALA A 262 -4.78 15.04 10.52
N VAL A 263 -5.07 16.19 9.88
CA VAL A 263 -5.85 17.28 10.47
C VAL A 263 -7.29 16.84 10.70
N ALA A 264 -7.95 16.25 9.70
CA ALA A 264 -9.33 15.79 9.81
C ALA A 264 -9.51 14.76 10.93
N MET A 265 -8.59 13.81 11.09
CA MET A 265 -8.64 12.83 12.18
C MET A 265 -8.42 13.46 13.56
N GLN A 266 -7.63 14.54 13.66
CA GLN A 266 -7.53 15.32 14.90
C GLN A 266 -8.84 16.07 15.18
N LEU A 267 -9.47 16.66 14.17
CA LEU A 267 -10.75 17.33 14.31
C LEU A 267 -11.85 16.39 14.79
N GLU A 268 -11.90 15.14 14.31
CA GLU A 268 -12.81 14.10 14.84
C GLU A 268 -12.68 13.92 16.36
N SER A 269 -11.46 14.08 16.89
CA SER A 269 -11.19 13.90 18.33
C SER A 269 -11.30 15.18 19.18
N LYS A 270 -11.05 16.36 18.61
CA LYS A 270 -10.89 17.62 19.38
C LYS A 270 -11.99 18.65 19.14
N SER A 271 -12.69 18.61 18.01
CA SER A 271 -13.69 19.62 17.66
C SER A 271 -15.08 19.19 18.09
N ALA A 272 -15.72 19.97 18.97
CA ALA A 272 -17.10 19.70 19.41
C ALA A 272 -18.11 19.70 18.25
N ILE A 273 -17.89 20.52 17.22
CA ILE A 273 -18.74 20.58 16.03
C ILE A 273 -18.62 19.28 15.22
N VAL A 274 -17.38 18.84 14.97
CA VAL A 274 -17.14 17.60 14.21
C VAL A 274 -17.62 16.39 15.02
N GLN A 275 -17.45 16.38 16.34
CA GLN A 275 -17.99 15.34 17.20
C GLN A 275 -19.51 15.20 17.07
N LYS A 276 -20.27 16.30 17.00
CA LYS A 276 -21.73 16.24 16.75
C LYS A 276 -22.07 15.55 15.41
N ILE A 277 -21.27 15.82 14.37
CA ILE A 277 -21.43 15.20 13.05
C ILE A 277 -21.11 13.70 13.12
N VAL A 278 -19.95 13.32 13.67
CA VAL A 278 -19.49 11.91 13.67
C VAL A 278 -20.21 11.03 14.71
N ASN A 279 -20.91 11.63 15.68
CA ASN A 279 -21.78 10.89 16.60
C ASN A 279 -23.07 10.40 15.91
N HIS A 280 -23.52 11.05 14.83
CA HIS A 280 -24.69 10.61 14.08
C HIS A 280 -24.28 9.63 12.96
N ARG A 281 -24.85 8.42 12.94
CA ARG A 281 -24.40 7.32 12.07
C ARG A 281 -24.29 7.67 10.58
N ILE A 282 -25.29 8.38 10.04
CA ILE A 282 -25.31 8.74 8.60
C ILE A 282 -24.30 9.85 8.32
N PHE A 283 -24.24 10.86 9.18
CA PHE A 283 -23.36 12.01 8.99
C PHE A 283 -21.89 11.65 9.22
N ALA A 284 -21.60 10.72 10.13
CA ALA A 284 -20.28 10.14 10.33
C ALA A 284 -19.78 9.45 9.06
N HIS A 285 -20.66 8.68 8.41
CA HIS A 285 -20.31 8.00 7.17
C HIS A 285 -20.09 8.99 6.02
N ALA A 286 -20.99 9.97 5.87
CA ALA A 286 -20.86 11.04 4.88
C ALA A 286 -19.56 11.83 5.09
N TRP A 287 -19.26 12.22 6.34
CA TRP A 287 -18.02 12.90 6.72
C TRP A 287 -16.78 12.14 6.23
N VAL A 288 -16.69 10.85 6.57
CA VAL A 288 -15.55 10.02 6.14
C VAL A 288 -15.45 9.96 4.62
N MET A 289 -16.56 9.69 3.93
CA MET A 289 -16.54 9.57 2.46
C MET A 289 -16.21 10.88 1.77
N THR A 290 -16.68 12.01 2.28
CA THR A 290 -16.34 13.35 1.79
C THR A 290 -14.84 13.61 1.92
N ILE A 291 -14.25 13.37 3.09
CA ILE A 291 -12.82 13.57 3.32
C ILE A 291 -11.96 12.59 2.50
N LEU A 292 -12.45 11.39 2.18
CA LEU A 292 -11.73 10.45 1.34
C LEU A 292 -11.78 10.81 -0.16
N ILE A 293 -12.95 11.21 -0.66
CA ILE A 293 -13.22 11.34 -2.10
C ILE A 293 -12.87 12.73 -2.63
N ILE A 294 -13.23 13.80 -1.93
CA ILE A 294 -13.02 15.17 -2.44
C ILE A 294 -11.53 15.48 -2.69
N PRO A 295 -10.60 15.21 -1.74
CA PRO A 295 -9.18 15.50 -1.98
C PRO A 295 -8.48 14.42 -2.81
N MET A 296 -9.18 13.38 -3.28
CA MET A 296 -8.61 12.28 -4.07
C MET A 296 -7.78 12.75 -5.29
N PRO A 297 -8.15 13.82 -6.03
CA PRO A 297 -7.31 14.34 -7.13
C PRO A 297 -5.94 14.87 -6.70
N LEU A 298 -5.72 15.16 -5.40
CA LEU A 298 -4.38 15.46 -4.89
C LEU A 298 -3.51 14.19 -4.85
N LEU A 299 -4.10 13.08 -4.41
CA LEU A 299 -3.38 11.80 -4.34
C LEU A 299 -3.16 11.21 -5.74
N PHE A 300 -4.19 11.21 -6.58
CA PHE A 300 -4.15 10.70 -7.95
C PHE A 300 -4.21 11.87 -8.94
N HIS A 301 -3.15 12.68 -8.92
CA HIS A 301 -3.05 13.87 -9.76
C HIS A 301 -3.00 13.54 -11.26
N THR A 302 -3.31 14.53 -12.11
CA THR A 302 -3.49 14.37 -13.55
C THR A 302 -2.36 13.61 -14.24
N ALA A 303 -1.09 13.99 -13.97
CA ALA A 303 0.05 13.30 -14.56
C ALA A 303 0.15 11.80 -14.19
N PHE A 304 -0.27 11.43 -12.98
CA PHE A 304 -0.35 10.02 -12.56
C PHE A 304 -1.50 9.29 -13.26
N MET A 305 -2.66 9.95 -13.38
CA MET A 305 -3.80 9.39 -14.10
C MET A 305 -3.44 9.09 -15.55
N GLU A 306 -2.84 10.04 -16.26
CA GLU A 306 -2.51 9.95 -17.68
C GLU A 306 -1.36 8.98 -17.98
N ARG A 307 -0.31 8.97 -17.16
CA ARG A 307 0.93 8.22 -17.47
C ARG A 307 0.99 6.84 -16.83
N VAL A 308 0.13 6.56 -15.85
CA VAL A 308 0.11 5.28 -15.12
C VAL A 308 -1.27 4.64 -15.18
N MET A 309 -2.30 5.32 -14.68
CA MET A 309 -3.61 4.69 -14.45
C MET A 309 -4.38 4.38 -15.74
N ILE A 310 -4.39 5.31 -16.70
CA ILE A 310 -5.01 5.10 -18.02
C ILE A 310 -4.27 3.99 -18.79
N PRO A 311 -2.93 4.03 -18.96
CA PRO A 311 -2.20 2.93 -19.57
C PRO A 311 -2.42 1.58 -18.87
N LEU A 312 -2.49 1.56 -17.54
CA LEU A 312 -2.77 0.34 -16.77
C LEU A 312 -4.16 -0.20 -17.07
N ARG A 313 -5.19 0.67 -17.09
CA ARG A 313 -6.56 0.28 -17.47
C ARG A 313 -6.57 -0.32 -18.87
N ASP A 314 -5.92 0.34 -19.82
CA ASP A 314 -5.97 -0.07 -21.21
C ASP A 314 -5.26 -1.42 -21.42
N ILE A 315 -4.13 -1.64 -20.74
CA ILE A 315 -3.45 -2.95 -20.67
C ILE A 315 -4.36 -4.03 -20.05
N MET A 316 -5.08 -3.70 -18.97
CA MET A 316 -5.97 -4.64 -18.29
C MET A 316 -7.21 -5.02 -19.11
N LEU A 317 -7.74 -4.10 -19.92
CA LEU A 317 -8.86 -4.38 -20.82
C LEU A 317 -8.39 -5.13 -22.07
N GLY A 318 -7.11 -4.99 -22.45
CA GLY A 318 -6.49 -5.75 -23.54
C GLY A 318 -7.11 -5.43 -24.90
N PRO A 319 -7.23 -6.40 -25.84
CA PRO A 319 -7.68 -6.16 -27.22
C PRO A 319 -9.20 -5.90 -27.37
N LEU A 320 -9.94 -5.75 -26.26
CA LEU A 320 -11.37 -5.43 -26.27
C LEU A 320 -11.65 -3.95 -26.54
N ILE A 321 -10.60 -3.15 -26.68
CA ILE A 321 -10.58 -1.72 -27.02
C ILE A 321 -9.51 -1.45 -28.06
#